data_AF-A0A2P8VLR5-F1
#
_entry.id   AF-A0A2P8VLR5-F1
#
_cell.length_a   1.000
_cell.length_b   1.000
_cell.length_c   1.000
_cell.angle_alpha   90.00
_cell.angle_beta   90.00
_cell.angle_gamma   90.00
#
_symmetry.space_group_name_H-M   'P 1'
#
loop_
_entity.id
_entity.type
_entity.pdbx_description
1 polymer ?
#
loop_
_entity_poly.entity_id
_entity_poly.type
_entity_poly.pdbx_seq_one_letter_code
_entity_poly.pdbx_strand_id
1 'polypeptide(L)'
;MAAMNQFRTLALLALLSGLIVLAGYLLVGDETGLYYGLGFAAVSSFGSWYYSDKAALAAFKAQPTPREEAPELFARLEKLCDRAGIPTPALYLVPS
;
A
#
# COMPACT_ATOMS: atom_id res chain seq x y z
N MET A 1 -24.61 6.17 -3.11
CA MET A 1 -23.33 6.62 -3.71
C MET A 1 -22.18 5.61 -3.52
N ALA A 2 -22.15 4.80 -2.46
CA ALA A 2 -21.09 3.80 -2.22
C ALA A 2 -21.06 2.61 -3.20
N ALA A 3 -22.23 2.06 -3.58
CA ALA A 3 -22.30 0.85 -4.42
C ALA A 3 -21.71 1.04 -5.83
N MET A 4 -21.92 2.21 -6.44
CA MET A 4 -21.38 2.52 -7.77
C MET A 4 -19.85 2.62 -7.76
N ASN A 5 -19.27 3.20 -6.71
CA ASN A 5 -17.82 3.28 -6.56
C ASN A 5 -17.22 1.92 -6.25
N GLN A 6 -17.82 1.15 -5.34
CA GLN A 6 -17.36 -0.21 -5.04
C GLN A 6 -17.41 -1.11 -6.28
N PHE A 7 -18.47 -1.03 -7.08
CA PHE A 7 -18.56 -1.79 -8.33
C PHE A 7 -17.50 -1.36 -9.34
N ARG A 8 -17.25 -0.05 -9.51
CA ARG A 8 -16.16 0.44 -10.38
C ARG A 8 -14.79 -0.05 -9.91
N THR A 9 -14.51 0.03 -8.60
CA THR A 9 -13.26 -0.47 -8.03
C THR A 9 -13.12 -1.97 -8.26
N LEU A 10 -14.18 -2.74 -8.03
CA LEU A 10 -14.18 -4.20 -8.20
C LEU A 10 -14.04 -4.59 -9.67
N ALA A 11 -14.69 -3.88 -10.58
CA ALA A 11 -14.56 -4.07 -12.02
C ALA A 11 -13.14 -3.75 -12.52
N LEU A 12 -12.55 -2.64 -12.05
CA LEU A 12 -11.18 -2.26 -12.41
C LEU A 12 -10.16 -3.27 -11.87
N LEU A 13 -10.33 -3.74 -10.63
CA LEU A 13 -9.49 -4.78 -10.04
C LEU A 13 -9.62 -6.10 -10.81
N ALA A 14 -10.85 -6.55 -11.09
CA ALA A 14 -11.10 -7.77 -11.85
C ALA A 14 -10.52 -7.70 -13.27
N LEU A 15 -10.66 -6.56 -13.95
CA LEU A 15 -10.08 -6.32 -15.27
C LEU A 15 -8.55 -6.40 -15.21
N LEU A 16 -7.92 -5.71 -14.27
CA LEU A 16 -6.47 -5.68 -14.12
C LEU A 16 -5.92 -7.07 -13.77
N SER A 17 -6.53 -7.77 -12.82
CA SER A 17 -6.16 -9.14 -12.47
C SER A 17 -6.34 -10.08 -13.66
N GLY A 18 -7.44 -9.96 -14.41
CA GLY A 18 -7.68 -10.73 -15.63
C GLY A 18 -6.64 -10.48 -16.71
N LEU A 19 -6.22 -9.22 -16.91
CA LEU A 19 -5.15 -8.87 -17.85
C LEU A 19 -3.80 -9.45 -17.45
N ILE A 20 -3.46 -9.48 -16.16
CA ILE A 20 -2.22 -10.09 -15.66
C ILE A 20 -2.24 -11.61 -15.91
N VAL A 21 -3.36 -12.27 -15.62
CA VAL A 21 -3.54 -13.70 -15.85
C VAL A 21 -3.47 -14.03 -17.35
N LEU A 22 -4.10 -13.22 -18.20
CA LEU A 22 -4.02 -13.35 -19.66
C LEU A 22 -2.58 -13.16 -20.17
N ALA A 23 -1.85 -12.17 -19.64
CA ALA A 23 -0.44 -11.97 -19.97
C ALA A 23 0.42 -13.17 -19.55
N GLY A 24 0.15 -13.76 -18.37
CA GLY A 24 0.82 -15.00 -17.92
C GLY A 24 0.55 -16.19 -18.84
N TYR A 25 -0.69 -16.36 -19.31
CA TYR A 25 -1.06 -17.37 -20.29
C TYR A 25 -0.34 -17.15 -21.64
N LEU A 26 -0.29 -15.91 -22.14
CA LEU A 26 0.37 -15.59 -23.42
C LEU A 26 1.89 -15.74 -23.36
N LEU A 27 2.52 -15.48 -22.21
CA LEU A 27 3.98 -15.57 -22.04
C LEU A 27 4.48 -17.02 -21.90
N VAL A 28 3.68 -17.90 -21.29
CA VAL A 28 4.07 -19.30 -21.03
C VAL A 28 3.49 -20.26 -22.07
N GLY A 29 2.36 -19.92 -22.69
CA GLY A 29 1.73 -20.67 -23.78
C GLY A 29 1.03 -21.97 -23.37
N ASP A 30 0.84 -22.20 -22.06
CA ASP A 30 0.28 -23.43 -21.51
C ASP A 30 -0.58 -23.17 -20.26
N GLU A 31 -1.43 -24.12 -19.86
CA GLU A 31 -2.34 -24.02 -18.69
C GLU A 31 -1.58 -23.74 -17.40
N THR A 32 -0.33 -24.20 -17.33
CA THR A 32 0.60 -23.93 -16.24
C THR A 32 0.86 -22.42 -16.06
N GLY A 33 0.87 -21.65 -17.15
CA GLY A 33 1.01 -20.19 -17.14
C GLY A 33 -0.16 -19.46 -16.46
N LEU A 34 -1.35 -20.06 -16.46
CA LEU A 34 -2.51 -19.53 -15.75
C LEU A 34 -2.31 -19.57 -14.24
N TYR A 35 -1.81 -20.70 -13.72
CA TYR A 35 -1.52 -20.88 -12.30
C TYR A 35 -0.37 -19.98 -11.84
N TYR A 36 0.70 -19.84 -12.64
CA TYR A 36 1.79 -18.91 -12.36
C TYR A 36 1.35 -17.45 -12.44
N GLY A 37 0.55 -17.07 -13.44
CA GLY A 37 -0.02 -15.72 -13.58
C GLY A 37 -0.96 -15.37 -12.43
N LEU A 38 -1.80 -16.31 -12.00
CA LEU A 38 -2.66 -16.15 -10.83
C LEU A 38 -1.84 -16.03 -9.53
N GLY A 39 -0.80 -16.87 -9.38
CA GLY A 39 0.13 -16.78 -8.26
C GLY A 39 0.87 -15.44 -8.21
N PHE A 40 1.34 -14.95 -9.36
CA PHE A 40 1.99 -13.65 -9.47
C PHE A 40 1.02 -12.49 -9.18
N ALA A 41 -0.21 -12.55 -9.71
CA ALA A 41 -1.24 -11.54 -9.43
C ALA A 41 -1.65 -11.52 -7.94
N ALA A 42 -1.74 -12.70 -7.31
CA ALA A 42 -1.97 -12.81 -5.89
C ALA A 42 -0.80 -12.21 -5.11
N VAL A 43 0.44 -12.63 -5.41
CA VAL A 43 1.65 -12.11 -4.73
C VAL A 43 1.82 -10.60 -4.95
N SER A 44 1.51 -10.07 -6.13
CA SER A 44 1.57 -8.62 -6.37
C SER A 44 0.48 -7.86 -5.61
N SER A 45 -0.73 -8.42 -5.54
CA SER A 45 -1.84 -7.80 -4.81
C SER A 45 -1.61 -7.84 -3.29
N PHE A 46 -1.24 -9.00 -2.75
CA PHE A 46 -0.93 -9.19 -1.33
C PHE A 46 0.37 -8.47 -0.94
N GLY A 47 1.39 -8.54 -1.80
CA GLY A 47 2.64 -7.83 -1.63
C GLY A 47 2.42 -6.32 -1.63
N SER A 48 1.64 -5.78 -2.57
CA SER A 48 1.33 -4.36 -2.57
C SER A 48 0.55 -3.94 -1.31
N TRP A 49 -0.34 -4.77 -0.77
CA TRP A 49 -1.09 -4.45 0.45
C TRP A 49 -0.21 -4.49 1.70
N TYR A 50 0.67 -5.50 1.82
CA TYR A 50 1.54 -5.66 3.00
C TYR A 50 2.81 -4.80 2.97
N TYR A 51 3.30 -4.46 1.77
CA TYR A 51 4.49 -3.63 1.59
C TYR A 51 4.15 -2.16 1.31
N SER A 52 2.88 -1.77 1.20
CA SER A 52 2.49 -0.37 0.90
C SER A 52 3.11 0.61 1.89
N ASP A 53 3.11 0.29 3.19
CA ASP A 53 3.59 1.17 4.24
C ASP A 53 5.10 1.40 4.12
N LYS A 54 5.86 0.32 3.91
CA LYS A 54 7.31 0.36 3.74
C LYS A 54 7.73 0.94 2.39
N ALA A 55 6.99 0.64 1.32
CA ALA A 55 7.23 1.17 -0.01
C ALA A 55 6.96 2.67 -0.06
N ALA A 56 5.91 3.16 0.60
CA ALA A 56 5.64 4.58 0.73
C ALA A 56 6.75 5.28 1.54
N LEU A 57 7.11 4.74 2.71
CA LEU A 57 8.21 5.29 3.53
C LEU A 57 9.55 5.30 2.77
N ALA A 58 9.86 4.25 2.01
CA ALA A 58 11.06 4.15 1.20
C ALA A 58 11.04 5.11 -0.01
N ALA A 59 9.90 5.24 -0.69
CA ALA A 59 9.73 6.14 -1.83
C ALA A 59 9.93 7.61 -1.43
N PHE A 60 9.46 7.99 -0.24
CA PHE A 60 9.67 9.32 0.31
C PHE A 60 10.99 9.46 1.09
N LYS A 61 11.85 8.43 1.13
CA LYS A 61 13.10 8.42 1.93
C LYS A 61 12.88 8.92 3.36
N ALA A 62 11.75 8.57 3.96
CA ALA A 62 11.33 9.09 5.25
C ALA A 62 12.33 8.60 6.32
N GLN A 63 13.00 9.53 6.98
CA GLN A 63 13.98 9.22 8.02
C GLN A 63 13.26 9.20 9.38
N PRO A 64 13.48 8.17 10.21
CA PRO A 64 12.92 8.13 11.55
C PRO A 64 13.49 9.31 12.35
N THR A 65 12.62 10.20 12.82
CA THR A 65 13.04 11.40 13.55
C THR A 65 13.00 11.09 15.04
N PRO A 66 14.15 11.04 15.75
CA PRO A 66 14.16 10.88 17.19
C PRO A 66 13.47 12.08 17.86
N ARG A 67 12.80 11.81 18.99
CA ARG A 67 12.04 12.82 19.76
C ARG A 67 12.89 14.03 20.16
N GLU A 68 14.20 13.83 20.26
CA GLU A 68 15.21 14.82 20.60
C GLU A 68 15.45 15.86 19.50
N GLU A 69 15.27 15.50 18.23
CA GLU A 69 15.48 16.41 17.09
C GLU A 69 14.35 17.43 16.90
N ALA A 70 13.13 17.10 17.35
CA ALA A 70 11.96 17.96 17.17
C ALA A 70 10.95 17.89 18.34
N PRO A 71 11.32 18.32 19.56
CA PRO A 71 10.47 18.20 20.75
C PRO A 71 9.16 18.98 20.65
N GLU A 72 9.16 20.16 20.01
CA GLU A 72 7.92 20.91 19.76
C GLU A 72 6.94 20.18 18.85
N LEU A 73 7.45 19.51 17.81
CA LEU A 73 6.61 18.83 16.82
C LEU A 73 5.93 17.62 17.47
N PHE A 74 6.67 16.84 18.25
CA PHE A 74 6.13 15.75 19.04
C PHE A 74 5.09 16.23 20.05
N ALA A 75 5.34 17.33 20.77
CA ALA A 75 4.37 17.86 21.74
C ALA A 75 3.05 18.34 21.08
N ARG A 76 3.12 18.89 19.86
CA ARG A 76 1.91 19.27 19.10
C ARG A 76 1.16 18.03 18.59
N LEU A 77 1.88 17.02 18.10
CA LEU A 77 1.31 15.78 17.61
C LEU A 77 0.64 14.97 18.74
N GLU A 78 1.27 14.92 19.92
CA GLU A 78 0.75 14.24 21.11
C GLU A 78 -0.58 14.87 21.56
N LYS A 79 -0.66 16.20 21.60
CA LYS A 79 -1.93 16.92 21.85
C LYS A 79 -3.01 16.61 20.82
N LEU A 80 -2.64 16.42 19.55
CA LEU A 80 -3.58 16.03 18.49
C LEU A 80 -4.07 14.59 18.68
N CYS A 81 -3.16 13.67 18.99
CA CYS A 81 -3.46 12.25 19.22
C CYS A 81 -4.33 12.06 20.47
N ASP A 82 -4.02 12.76 21.56
CA ASP A 82 -4.82 12.77 22.80
C ASP A 82 -6.25 13.24 22.54
N ARG A 83 -6.42 14.30 21.74
CA ARG A 83 -7.76 14.80 21.36
C ARG A 83 -8.54 13.83 20.48
N ALA A 84 -7.83 13.05 19.66
CA ALA A 84 -8.42 12.05 18.77
C ALA A 84 -8.60 10.67 19.44
N GLY A 85 -8.06 10.46 20.65
CA GLY A 85 -8.13 9.18 21.35
C GLY A 85 -7.34 8.06 20.67
N ILE A 86 -6.29 8.41 19.93
CA ILE A 86 -5.44 7.46 19.19
C ILE A 86 -4.03 7.42 19.80
N PRO A 87 -3.31 6.28 19.75
CA PRO A 87 -1.93 6.22 20.18
C PRO A 87 -1.04 7.10 19.30
N THR A 88 -0.06 7.76 19.90
CA THR A 88 0.91 8.61 19.21
C THR A 88 1.72 7.77 18.19
N PRO A 89 1.58 8.03 16.88
CA PRO A 89 2.31 7.27 15.86
C PRO A 89 3.79 7.67 15.81
N ALA A 90 4.62 6.79 15.24
CA ALA A 90 6.02 7.11 14.97
C ALA A 90 6.12 8.22 13.90
N LEU A 91 7.00 9.19 14.14
CA LEU A 91 7.17 10.34 13.27
C LEU A 91 8.38 10.13 12.35
N TYR A 92 8.16 10.33 11.04
CA TYR A 92 9.21 10.25 10.03
C TYR A 92 9.26 11.57 9.26
N LEU A 93 10.45 12.16 9.13
CA LEU A 93 10.67 13.34 8.31
C LEU A 93 10.97 12.92 6.87
N VAL A 94 10.19 13.44 5.93
CA VAL A 94 10.44 13.30 4.50
C VAL A 94 11.37 14.43 4.07
N PRO A 95 12.60 14.14 3.61
CA PRO A 95 13.49 15.16 3.08
C PRO A 95 12.94 15.68 1.75
N SER A 96 12.73 17.00 1.66
CA SER A 96 12.35 17.73 0.43
C SER A 96 13.57 18.17 -0.36
#